data_AF-A0A8S3Y0C0-F1
#
_entry.id   AF-A0A8S3Y0C0-F1
#
_cell.length_a   1.000
_cell.length_b   1.000
_cell.length_c   1.000
_cell.angle_alpha   90.00
_cell.angle_beta   90.00
_cell.angle_gamma   90.00
#
_symmetry.space_group_name_H-M   'P 1'
#
loop_
_entity.id
_entity.type
_entity.pdbx_description
1 polymer ?
#
loop_
_entity_poly.entity_id
_entity_poly.type
_entity_poly.pdbx_seq_one_letter_code
_entity_poly.pdbx_strand_id
1 'polypeptide(L)'
;MDAGVLDCDPTEIDRGLCACKGVPSLGILKDVQKAYEERIELIKKAGGCNKLQKELELMRSWVRDLVEQNGMLARAVEELEAEVSSRMVLEKRRSSEIESELRTEVSVLRRRLARKDSDVRGLLELLRRLRDFDHRDIGDIRFYEVTQHDIFGCTIPTDLECEDKQCDKRTSKKDFQRIMTL
;
A
#
# COMPACT_ATOMS: atom_id res chain seq x y z
N MET A 1 -32.57 -6.45 -13.90
CA MET A 1 -31.86 -7.51 -14.63
C MET A 1 -30.82 -6.78 -15.47
N ASP A 2 -29.52 -6.92 -15.34
CA ASP A 2 -28.64 -7.77 -14.53
C ASP A 2 -27.25 -7.12 -14.72
N ALA A 3 -26.50 -6.81 -13.66
CA ALA A 3 -25.60 -7.69 -12.94
C ALA A 3 -24.19 -7.80 -13.57
N GLY A 4 -23.18 -7.45 -12.75
CA GLY A 4 -21.77 -7.85 -12.87
C GLY A 4 -20.93 -6.96 -13.82
N VAL A 5 -19.68 -6.61 -13.51
CA VAL A 5 -18.71 -7.26 -12.63
C VAL A 5 -17.74 -6.22 -12.06
N LEU A 6 -17.55 -6.31 -10.75
CA LEU A 6 -16.48 -5.74 -9.94
C LEU A 6 -15.15 -6.41 -10.28
N ASP A 7 -14.06 -5.65 -10.37
CA ASP A 7 -12.81 -6.14 -9.78
C ASP A 7 -11.86 -4.97 -9.46
N CYS A 8 -11.62 -4.75 -8.17
CA CYS A 8 -10.47 -4.06 -7.59
C CYS A 8 -10.52 -4.28 -6.07
N ASP A 9 -9.97 -5.41 -5.64
CA ASP A 9 -9.40 -5.68 -4.31
C ASP A 9 -7.87 -5.82 -4.51
N PRO A 10 -6.94 -5.70 -3.54
CA PRO A 10 -7.04 -5.38 -2.11
C PRO A 10 -6.02 -4.32 -1.66
N THR A 11 -6.49 -3.28 -0.97
CA THR A 11 -5.85 -2.72 0.25
C THR A 11 -6.64 -1.48 0.60
N GLU A 12 -7.70 -1.66 1.40
CA GLU A 12 -8.14 -0.63 2.31
C GLU A 12 -6.96 -0.27 3.20
N ILE A 13 -6.17 0.69 2.74
CA ILE A 13 -5.43 1.57 3.63
C ILE A 13 -6.53 2.32 4.36
N ASP A 14 -7.04 1.74 5.44
CA ASP A 14 -7.72 2.46 6.51
C ASP A 14 -6.66 3.40 7.12
N ARG A 15 -6.36 4.46 6.36
CA ARG A 15 -5.80 5.70 6.85
C ARG A 15 -6.90 6.24 7.73
N GLY A 16 -6.93 5.70 8.96
CA GLY A 16 -7.87 5.98 10.01
C GLY A 16 -8.13 7.47 10.01
N LEU A 17 -9.24 7.77 9.35
CA LEU A 17 -9.84 9.08 9.20
C LEU A 17 -9.78 9.69 10.59
N CYS A 18 -9.08 10.81 10.81
CA CYS A 18 -9.41 11.58 12.01
C CYS A 18 -10.87 11.95 11.83
N ALA A 19 -11.76 11.15 12.39
CA ALA A 19 -13.12 11.52 12.67
C ALA A 19 -13.05 12.51 13.84
N CYS A 20 -12.40 13.63 13.59
CA CYS A 20 -12.59 14.91 14.21
C CYS A 20 -14.02 15.39 13.83
N LYS A 21 -15.04 14.51 13.99
CA LYS A 21 -16.45 14.83 13.81
C LYS A 21 -16.78 15.79 14.93
N GLY A 22 -16.68 17.09 14.62
CA GLY A 22 -17.04 18.26 15.41
C GLY A 22 -17.43 17.93 16.84
N VAL A 23 -16.42 17.73 17.70
CA VAL A 23 -16.63 17.52 19.13
C VAL A 23 -17.39 18.74 19.67
N PRO A 24 -18.29 18.60 20.66
CA PRO A 24 -18.94 19.73 21.35
C PRO A 24 -18.00 20.73 22.02
N SER A 25 -16.69 20.71 21.74
CA SER A 25 -15.64 21.55 22.36
C SER A 25 -15.91 23.04 22.22
N LEU A 26 -16.51 23.47 21.10
CA LEU A 26 -16.94 24.86 20.93
C LEU A 26 -18.19 25.21 21.75
N GLY A 27 -19.00 24.22 22.14
CA GLY A 27 -20.15 24.43 23.03
C GLY A 27 -19.71 24.97 24.39
N ILE A 28 -18.64 24.40 24.96
CA ILE A 28 -18.08 24.83 26.23
C ILE A 28 -17.57 26.27 26.14
N LEU A 29 -16.90 26.66 25.05
CA LEU A 29 -16.48 28.06 24.87
C LEU A 29 -17.66 29.03 24.82
N LYS A 30 -18.76 28.63 24.15
CA LYS A 30 -19.99 29.43 24.13
C LYS A 30 -20.61 29.56 25.52
N ASP A 31 -20.58 28.50 26.32
CA ASP A 31 -21.08 28.51 27.70
C ASP A 31 -20.23 29.41 28.60
N VAL A 32 -18.90 29.36 28.46
CA VAL A 32 -17.97 30.25 29.16
C VAL A 32 -18.21 31.71 28.76
N GLN A 33 -18.33 31.99 27.46
CA GLN A 33 -18.64 33.33 26.97
C GLN A 33 -19.95 33.86 27.58
N LYS A 34 -21.02 33.05 27.52
CA LYS A 34 -22.32 33.40 28.07
C LYS A 34 -22.24 33.69 29.58
N ALA A 35 -21.48 32.92 30.34
CA ALA A 35 -21.32 33.14 31.78
C ALA A 35 -20.67 34.50 32.11
N TYR A 36 -19.69 34.97 31.32
CA TYR A 36 -19.12 36.32 31.52
C TYR A 36 -20.08 37.42 31.07
N GLU A 37 -20.79 37.24 29.95
CA GLU A 37 -21.81 38.20 29.49
C GLU A 37 -22.90 38.39 30.56
N GLU A 38 -23.38 37.30 31.16
CA GLU A 38 -24.33 37.34 32.28
C GLU A 38 -23.78 38.07 33.51
N ARG A 39 -22.52 37.82 33.88
CA ARG A 39 -21.86 38.52 34.99
C ARG A 39 -21.68 40.02 34.73
N ILE A 40 -21.36 40.41 33.50
CA ILE A 40 -21.28 41.82 33.09
C ILE A 40 -22.63 42.49 33.25
N GLU A 41 -23.71 41.84 32.79
CA GLU A 41 -25.07 42.37 32.91
C GLU A 41 -25.52 42.52 34.37
N LEU A 42 -25.14 41.59 35.25
CA LEU A 42 -25.39 41.72 36.69
C LEU A 42 -24.68 42.92 37.31
N ILE A 43 -23.42 43.17 36.93
CA ILE A 43 -22.65 44.33 37.43
C ILE A 43 -23.26 45.64 36.90
N LYS A 44 -23.68 45.68 35.64
CA LYS A 44 -24.37 46.84 35.05
C LYS A 44 -25.67 47.16 35.78
N LYS A 45 -26.49 46.13 36.08
CA LYS A 45 -27.78 46.27 36.78
C LYS A 45 -27.63 46.66 38.25
N ALA A 46 -26.61 46.15 38.95
CA ALA A 46 -26.41 46.42 40.37
C ALA A 46 -26.11 47.89 40.67
N GLY A 47 -25.43 48.60 39.75
CA GLY A 47 -25.07 50.01 39.92
C GLY A 47 -24.22 50.29 41.18
N GLY A 48 -23.95 51.57 41.45
CA GLY A 48 -23.28 52.01 42.69
C GLY A 48 -21.81 52.41 42.56
N CYS A 49 -21.25 52.93 43.66
CA CYS A 49 -19.90 53.51 43.75
C CYS A 49 -18.77 52.50 43.44
N ASN A 50 -19.00 51.20 43.63
CA ASN A 50 -17.98 50.16 43.43
C ASN A 50 -18.08 49.48 42.04
N LYS A 51 -18.91 50.01 41.13
CA LYS A 51 -19.17 49.38 39.81
C LYS A 51 -17.90 49.17 39.01
N LEU A 52 -17.09 50.22 38.85
CA LEU A 52 -15.86 50.16 38.06
C LEU A 52 -14.87 49.14 38.62
N GLN A 53 -14.77 49.05 39.96
CA GLN A 53 -13.92 48.06 40.62
C GLN A 53 -14.37 46.63 40.31
N LYS A 54 -15.68 46.36 40.38
CA LYS A 54 -16.24 45.03 40.04
C LYS A 54 -16.02 44.67 38.56
N GLU A 55 -16.19 45.63 37.65
CA GLU A 55 -15.91 45.41 36.22
C GLU A 55 -14.42 45.08 35.99
N LEU A 56 -13.50 45.79 36.65
CA LEU A 56 -12.07 45.51 36.58
C LEU A 56 -11.70 44.14 37.18
N GLU A 57 -12.29 43.76 38.31
CA GLU A 57 -12.10 42.44 38.92
C GLU A 57 -12.57 41.32 37.99
N LEU A 58 -13.71 41.50 37.31
CA LEU A 58 -14.23 40.55 36.34
C LEU A 58 -13.31 40.45 35.12
N MET A 59 -12.87 41.57 34.55
CA MET A 59 -11.92 41.58 33.43
C MET A 59 -10.59 40.92 33.79
N ARG A 60 -10.07 41.18 35.00
CA ARG A 60 -8.85 40.51 35.49
C ARG A 60 -9.06 39.00 35.65
N SER A 61 -10.23 38.56 36.08
CA SER A 61 -10.55 37.12 36.11
C SER A 61 -10.56 36.55 34.71
N TRP A 62 -11.32 37.16 33.79
CA TRP A 62 -11.41 36.67 32.42
C TRP A 62 -10.04 36.57 31.74
N VAL A 63 -9.17 37.57 31.93
CA VAL A 63 -7.79 37.51 31.40
C VAL A 63 -6.99 36.37 32.01
N ARG A 64 -7.09 36.11 33.33
CA ARG A 64 -6.42 34.95 33.97
C ARG A 64 -6.91 33.64 33.38
N ASP A 65 -8.22 33.48 33.29
CA ASP A 65 -8.85 32.24 32.83
C ASP A 65 -8.49 31.98 31.35
N LEU A 66 -8.40 33.03 30.53
CA LEU A 66 -7.95 32.94 29.12
C LEU A 66 -6.48 32.54 29.00
N VAL A 67 -5.61 33.11 29.83
CA VAL A 67 -4.18 32.75 29.86
C VAL A 67 -4.00 31.28 30.26
N GLU A 68 -4.76 30.81 31.26
CA GLU A 68 -4.72 29.41 31.69
C GLU A 68 -5.19 28.45 30.59
N GLN A 69 -6.31 28.75 29.93
CA GLN A 69 -6.82 27.94 28.82
C GLN A 69 -5.85 27.89 27.64
N ASN A 70 -5.28 29.03 27.24
CA ASN A 70 -4.28 29.05 26.18
C ASN A 70 -3.03 28.25 26.57
N GLY A 71 -2.62 28.28 27.83
CA GLY A 71 -1.53 27.45 28.34
C GLY A 71 -1.84 25.96 28.34
N MET A 72 -3.10 25.56 28.59
CA MET A 72 -3.52 24.17 28.44
C MET A 72 -3.56 23.73 26.98
N LEU A 73 -4.07 24.56 26.07
CA LEU A 73 -4.11 24.27 24.64
C LEU A 73 -2.70 24.15 24.05
N ALA A 74 -1.78 25.04 24.42
CA ALA A 74 -0.39 24.96 23.98
C ALA A 74 0.26 23.63 24.38
N ARG A 75 0.11 23.23 25.64
CA ARG A 75 0.61 21.93 26.14
C ARG A 75 -0.01 20.74 25.42
N ALA A 76 -1.32 20.76 25.21
CA ALA A 76 -2.00 19.68 24.49
C ALA A 76 -1.51 19.56 23.03
N VAL A 77 -1.24 20.70 22.37
CA VAL A 77 -0.65 20.72 21.02
C VAL A 77 0.78 20.17 21.04
N GLU A 78 1.61 20.61 21.99
CA GLU A 78 2.99 20.11 22.16
C GLU A 78 3.02 18.59 22.39
N GLU A 79 2.12 18.06 23.21
CA GLU A 79 1.98 16.62 23.45
C GLU A 79 1.59 15.85 22.17
N LEU A 80 0.63 16.36 21.41
CA LEU A 80 0.22 15.76 20.14
C LEU A 80 1.35 15.81 19.09
N GLU A 81 2.08 16.91 19.00
CA GLU A 81 3.23 17.05 18.12
C GLU A 81 4.36 16.08 18.50
N ALA A 82 4.62 15.92 19.80
CA ALA A 82 5.60 14.96 20.30
C ALA A 82 5.21 13.50 19.99
N GLU A 83 3.93 13.15 20.17
CA GLU A 83 3.40 11.82 19.85
C GLU A 83 3.52 11.53 18.35
N VAL A 84 3.09 12.46 17.48
CA VAL A 84 3.18 12.31 16.02
C VAL A 84 4.64 12.18 15.59
N SER A 85 5.54 13.00 16.13
CA SER A 85 6.96 12.94 15.83
C SER A 85 7.57 11.60 16.24
N SER A 86 7.21 11.10 17.42
CA SER A 86 7.68 9.80 17.93
C SER A 86 7.21 8.64 17.06
N ARG A 87 5.93 8.64 16.66
CA ARG A 87 5.38 7.63 15.73
C ARG A 87 6.07 7.66 14.37
N MET A 88 6.31 8.85 13.83
CA MET A 88 6.99 9.01 12.55
C MET A 88 8.40 8.42 12.58
N VAL A 89 9.15 8.60 13.66
CA VAL A 89 10.50 8.02 13.82
C VAL A 89 10.44 6.50 13.83
N LEU A 90 9.51 5.90 14.56
CA LEU A 90 9.35 4.44 14.63
C LEU A 90 8.95 3.86 13.26
N GLU A 91 7.98 4.47 12.57
CA GLU A 91 7.57 4.01 11.24
C GLU A 91 8.66 4.19 10.19
N LYS A 92 9.45 5.27 10.26
CA LYS A 92 10.61 5.45 9.38
C LYS A 92 11.65 4.36 9.59
N ARG A 93 11.91 3.97 10.84
CA ARG A 93 12.82 2.87 11.17
C ARG A 93 12.30 1.55 10.62
N ARG A 94 11.03 1.22 10.89
CA ARG A 94 10.39 0.00 10.38
C ARG A 94 10.41 -0.07 8.85
N SER A 95 10.09 1.03 8.18
CA SER A 95 10.15 1.11 6.71
C SER A 95 11.57 0.90 6.19
N SER A 96 12.58 1.48 6.85
CA SER A 96 13.98 1.26 6.49
C SER A 96 14.43 -0.19 6.68
N GLU A 97 13.96 -0.87 7.72
CA GLU A 97 14.25 -2.28 7.98
C GLU A 97 13.65 -3.15 6.86
N ILE A 98 12.37 -2.95 6.53
CA ILE A 98 11.68 -3.65 5.43
C ILE A 98 12.38 -3.38 4.08
N GLU A 99 12.75 -2.13 3.79
CA GLU A 99 13.49 -1.80 2.58
C GLU A 99 14.83 -2.54 2.52
N SER A 100 15.53 -2.65 3.64
CA SER A 100 16.81 -3.35 3.70
C SER A 100 16.64 -4.84 3.40
N GLU A 101 15.65 -5.50 4.01
CA GLU A 101 15.31 -6.90 3.78
C GLU A 101 14.97 -7.14 2.30
N LEU A 102 14.04 -6.36 1.73
CA LEU A 102 13.66 -6.45 0.33
C LEU A 102 14.85 -6.26 -0.61
N ARG A 103 15.74 -5.31 -0.34
CA ARG A 103 16.97 -5.12 -1.12
C ARG A 103 17.85 -6.37 -1.10
N THR A 104 17.99 -7.02 0.05
CA THR A 104 18.77 -8.27 0.14
C THR A 104 18.11 -9.40 -0.64
N GLU A 105 16.79 -9.58 -0.53
CA GLU A 105 16.05 -10.61 -1.26
C GLU A 105 16.16 -10.43 -2.77
N VAL A 106 15.94 -9.20 -3.26
CA VAL A 106 16.12 -8.86 -4.67
C VAL A 106 17.53 -9.19 -5.14
N SER A 107 18.55 -8.89 -4.33
CA SER A 107 19.94 -9.23 -4.67
C SER A 107 20.19 -10.74 -4.78
N VAL A 108 19.56 -11.54 -3.92
CA VAL A 108 19.67 -13.01 -3.93
C VAL A 108 18.96 -13.56 -5.16
N LEU A 109 17.75 -13.10 -5.44
CA LEU A 109 16.97 -13.53 -6.59
C LEU A 109 17.67 -13.16 -7.91
N ARG A 110 18.20 -11.94 -8.03
CA ARG A 110 18.99 -11.53 -9.21
C ARG A 110 20.22 -12.43 -9.43
N ARG A 111 20.94 -12.79 -8.36
CA ARG A 111 22.07 -13.74 -8.47
C ARG A 111 21.63 -15.14 -8.90
N ARG A 112 20.49 -15.62 -8.39
CA ARG A 112 19.93 -16.92 -8.81
C ARG A 112 19.53 -16.90 -10.28
N LEU A 113 18.87 -15.84 -10.73
CA LEU A 113 18.48 -15.64 -12.12
C LEU A 113 19.71 -15.61 -13.03
N ALA A 114 20.73 -14.81 -12.69
CA ALA A 114 21.97 -14.73 -13.47
C ALA A 114 22.69 -16.08 -13.62
N ARG A 115 22.70 -16.92 -12.58
CA ARG A 115 23.23 -18.30 -12.67
C ARG A 115 22.42 -19.15 -13.64
N LYS A 116 21.09 -19.13 -13.52
CA LYS A 116 20.20 -19.88 -14.42
C LYS A 116 20.32 -19.41 -15.86
N ASP A 117 20.42 -18.10 -16.09
CA ASP A 117 20.66 -17.55 -17.42
C ASP A 117 22.00 -18.01 -17.99
N SER A 118 23.04 -18.12 -17.14
CA SER A 118 24.33 -18.66 -17.54
C SER A 118 24.24 -20.15 -17.88
N ASP A 119 23.54 -20.95 -17.08
CA ASP A 119 23.32 -22.38 -17.33
C ASP A 119 22.60 -22.58 -18.66
N VAL A 120 21.52 -21.83 -18.90
CA VAL A 120 20.75 -21.87 -20.15
C VAL A 120 21.63 -21.49 -21.34
N ARG A 121 22.40 -20.39 -21.26
CA ARG A 121 23.34 -20.00 -22.32
C ARG A 121 24.39 -21.08 -22.57
N GLY A 122 24.92 -21.70 -21.51
CA GLY A 122 25.91 -22.78 -21.60
C GLY A 122 25.34 -24.02 -22.28
N LEU A 123 24.11 -24.42 -21.92
CA LEU A 123 23.41 -25.53 -22.57
C LEU A 123 23.13 -25.24 -24.04
N LEU A 124 22.64 -24.04 -24.37
CA LEU A 124 22.41 -23.64 -25.76
C LEU A 124 23.69 -23.67 -26.59
N GLU A 125 24.81 -23.20 -26.03
CA GLU A 125 26.11 -23.25 -26.69
C GLU A 125 26.63 -24.69 -26.85
N LEU A 126 26.41 -25.55 -25.87
CA LEU A 126 26.76 -26.98 -25.97
C LEU A 126 25.93 -27.67 -27.06
N LEU A 127 24.61 -27.42 -27.12
CA LEU A 127 23.75 -27.95 -28.18
C LEU A 127 24.16 -27.42 -29.55
N ARG A 128 24.49 -26.13 -29.65
CA ARG A 128 25.02 -25.54 -30.88
C ARG A 128 26.29 -26.25 -31.34
N ARG A 129 27.26 -26.46 -30.45
CA ARG A 129 28.51 -27.16 -30.78
C ARG A 129 28.25 -28.59 -31.20
N LEU A 130 27.43 -29.34 -30.48
CA LEU A 130 27.14 -30.73 -30.85
C LEU A 130 26.50 -30.80 -32.25
N ARG A 131 25.58 -29.89 -32.58
CA ARG A 131 25.02 -29.80 -33.94
C ARG A 131 26.05 -29.41 -35.00
N ASP A 132 26.95 -28.47 -34.68
CA ASP A 132 27.94 -27.98 -35.64
C ASP A 132 29.08 -29.01 -35.86
N PHE A 133 29.42 -29.84 -34.86
CA PHE A 133 30.41 -30.92 -34.93
C PHE A 133 29.83 -32.25 -35.44
N ASP A 134 28.52 -32.49 -35.29
CA ASP A 134 27.87 -33.74 -35.67
C ASP A 134 26.81 -33.50 -36.76
N HIS A 135 27.13 -33.88 -38.00
CA HIS A 135 26.32 -33.52 -39.16
C HIS A 135 25.02 -34.31 -39.34
N ARG A 136 24.67 -35.23 -38.43
CA ARG A 136 23.35 -35.89 -38.27
C ARG A 136 23.50 -36.89 -37.11
N ASP A 137 22.58 -36.86 -36.15
CA ASP A 137 22.42 -37.85 -35.07
C ASP A 137 23.51 -37.93 -33.99
N ILE A 138 23.35 -37.08 -32.96
CA ILE A 138 23.61 -37.56 -31.60
C ILE A 138 22.56 -38.67 -31.39
N GLY A 139 22.97 -39.94 -31.48
CA GLY A 139 22.16 -41.13 -31.84
C GLY A 139 20.80 -41.43 -31.18
N ASP A 140 20.21 -40.54 -30.38
CA ASP A 140 18.83 -40.59 -29.89
C ASP A 140 18.16 -39.20 -29.75
N ILE A 141 18.86 -38.10 -30.07
CA ILE A 141 18.36 -36.73 -29.92
C ILE A 141 18.09 -36.14 -31.31
N ARG A 142 16.82 -36.23 -31.75
CA ARG A 142 16.34 -35.54 -32.94
C ARG A 142 16.09 -34.07 -32.63
N PHE A 143 16.78 -33.18 -33.34
CA PHE A 143 16.54 -31.75 -33.29
C PHE A 143 15.33 -31.41 -34.16
N TYR A 144 14.30 -30.84 -33.54
CA TYR A 144 13.14 -30.29 -34.25
C TYR A 144 13.22 -28.77 -34.25
N GLU A 145 12.89 -28.15 -35.39
CA GLU A 145 12.71 -26.71 -35.45
C GLU A 145 11.40 -26.36 -34.73
N VAL A 146 11.51 -25.64 -33.62
CA VAL A 146 10.33 -25.22 -32.84
C VAL A 146 9.65 -24.09 -33.60
N THR A 147 8.49 -24.38 -34.18
CA THR A 147 7.64 -23.41 -34.85
C THR A 147 6.76 -22.66 -33.84
N GLN A 148 6.18 -21.53 -34.25
CA GLN A 148 5.25 -20.78 -33.42
C GLN A 148 4.07 -21.66 -32.93
N HIS A 149 3.66 -22.65 -33.72
CA HIS A 149 2.62 -23.60 -33.38
C HIS A 149 2.99 -24.55 -32.24
N ASP A 150 4.28 -24.85 -32.05
CA ASP A 150 4.75 -25.75 -31.00
C ASP A 150 4.76 -25.07 -29.62
N ILE A 151 4.93 -23.74 -29.59
CA ILE A 151 4.98 -22.94 -28.36
C ILE A 151 3.59 -22.44 -27.98
N PHE A 152 2.84 -21.92 -28.95
CA PHE A 152 1.58 -21.23 -28.73
C PHE A 152 0.35 -22.06 -29.13
N GLY A 153 0.55 -23.27 -29.68
CA GLY A 153 -0.52 -24.07 -30.28
C GLY A 153 -0.96 -23.53 -31.64
N CYS A 154 -1.89 -24.22 -32.30
CA CYS A 154 -2.62 -23.66 -33.43
C CYS A 154 -3.46 -22.47 -32.94
N THR A 155 -2.91 -21.26 -33.02
CA THR A 155 -3.71 -20.05 -32.95
C THR A 155 -4.53 -19.99 -34.23
N ILE A 156 -5.75 -20.54 -34.19
CA ILE A 156 -6.76 -20.27 -35.21
C ILE A 156 -6.92 -18.74 -35.20
N PRO A 157 -6.57 -18.03 -36.29
CA PRO A 157 -6.94 -16.63 -36.42
C PRO A 157 -8.47 -16.58 -36.36
N THR A 158 -9.02 -15.77 -35.48
CA THR A 158 -10.45 -15.78 -35.11
C THR A 158 -11.43 -15.46 -36.24
N ASP A 159 -11.00 -15.34 -37.51
CA ASP A 159 -11.83 -14.83 -38.60
C ASP A 159 -11.78 -15.65 -39.91
N LEU A 160 -11.41 -16.93 -39.90
CA LEU A 160 -11.60 -17.80 -41.08
C LEU A 160 -12.11 -19.18 -40.67
N GLU A 161 -13.32 -19.50 -41.16
CA GLU A 161 -13.96 -20.80 -41.04
C GLU A 161 -13.02 -21.90 -41.54
N CYS A 162 -12.59 -22.77 -40.63
CA CYS A 162 -11.74 -23.89 -40.95
C CYS A 162 -12.65 -25.05 -41.40
N GLU A 163 -12.82 -25.22 -42.71
CA GLU A 163 -13.41 -26.44 -43.24
C GLU A 163 -12.53 -27.64 -42.89
N ASP A 164 -13.18 -28.61 -42.27
CA ASP A 164 -12.68 -29.89 -41.79
C ASP A 164 -11.51 -30.48 -42.59
N LYS A 165 -10.30 -30.36 -42.04
CA LYS A 165 -9.21 -31.33 -42.25
C LYS A 165 -8.54 -31.67 -40.92
N GLN A 166 -9.20 -32.57 -40.20
CA GLN A 166 -8.61 -33.65 -39.41
C GLN A 166 -7.28 -33.33 -38.71
N CYS A 167 -7.35 -32.62 -37.58
CA CYS A 167 -6.32 -32.75 -36.54
C CYS A 167 -6.44 -34.17 -35.95
N ASP A 168 -5.53 -35.06 -36.37
CA ASP A 168 -5.42 -36.42 -35.84
C ASP A 168 -5.15 -36.35 -34.33
N LYS A 169 -6.20 -36.54 -33.53
CA LYS A 169 -6.11 -36.67 -32.07
C LYS A 169 -5.55 -38.05 -31.75
N ARG A 170 -4.27 -38.29 -32.04
CA ARG A 170 -3.55 -39.39 -31.39
C ARG A 170 -3.21 -38.97 -29.98
N THR A 171 -4.09 -39.38 -29.08
CA THR A 171 -3.81 -39.63 -27.68
C THR A 171 -2.42 -40.24 -27.50
N SER A 172 -1.49 -39.51 -26.89
CA SER A 172 -0.45 -40.13 -26.05
C SER A 172 -0.54 -39.55 -24.66
N LYS A 173 -1.51 -40.09 -23.91
CA LYS A 173 -1.68 -39.89 -22.46
C LYS A 173 -0.81 -40.89 -21.66
N LYS A 174 0.29 -41.36 -22.24
CA LYS A 174 1.29 -42.21 -21.61
C LYS A 174 2.64 -41.61 -22.00
N ASP A 175 3.43 -41.24 -20.99
CA ASP A 175 4.87 -40.90 -21.02
C ASP A 175 5.27 -39.71 -20.13
N PHE A 176 4.36 -39.16 -19.33
CA PHE A 176 4.71 -38.25 -18.23
C PHE A 176 4.89 -38.93 -16.85
N GLN A 177 5.02 -40.26 -16.83
CA GLN A 177 5.29 -41.04 -15.61
C GLN A 177 6.56 -41.86 -15.76
N ARG A 178 7.70 -41.20 -16.05
CA ARG A 178 9.02 -41.83 -15.86
C ARG A 178 10.21 -40.88 -15.71
N ILE A 179 9.98 -39.64 -15.27
CA ILE A 179 11.06 -38.72 -14.87
C ILE A 179 10.79 -38.27 -13.43
N MET A 180 10.93 -39.20 -12.49
CA MET A 180 11.01 -38.96 -11.04
C MET A 180 11.52 -40.23 -10.35
N THR A 181 12.53 -40.87 -10.92
CA THR A 181 13.33 -41.87 -10.21
C THR A 181 14.68 -42.03 -10.93
N LEU A 182 15.62 -41.18 -10.54
CA LEU A 182 17.05 -41.45 -10.28
C LEU A 182 17.70 -40.14 -9.86
#